data_AF-A0A2D6HC89-F1
#
_entry.id   AF-A0A2D6HC89-F1
#
_cell.length_a   1.000
_cell.length_b   1.000
_cell.length_c   1.000
_cell.angle_alpha   90.00
_cell.angle_beta   90.00
_cell.angle_gamma   90.00
#
_symmetry.space_group_name_H-M   'P 1'
#
loop_
_entity.id
_entity.type
_entity.pdbx_description
1 polymer ?
#
loop_
_entity_poly.entity_id
_entity_poly.type
_entity_poly.pdbx_seq_one_letter_code
_entity_poly.pdbx_strand_id
1 'polypeptide(L)'
;MAADVAPIGGSGGANYVVKWVAFDEPFDEPPIIICTARDSYTDSFNVTTKHVQTTGFDVIVRRQDSATSWGAFIEVHWLAIQP
;
A
#
# COMPACT_ATOMS: atom_id res chain seq x y z
N MET A 1 -6.06 -12.53 11.69
CA MET A 1 -5.67 -12.26 10.28
C MET A 1 -6.69 -11.31 9.70
N ALA A 2 -6.25 -10.31 8.94
CA ALA A 2 -7.13 -9.34 8.27
C ALA A 2 -6.64 -9.12 6.83
N ALA A 3 -7.55 -8.75 5.92
CA ALA A 3 -7.20 -8.42 4.54
C ALA A 3 -8.19 -7.39 4.01
N ASP A 4 -7.70 -6.42 3.24
CA ASP A 4 -8.53 -5.41 2.59
C ASP A 4 -7.78 -4.78 1.41
N VAL A 5 -8.39 -3.74 0.81
CA VAL A 5 -7.85 -2.93 -0.27
C VAL A 5 -7.62 -1.49 0.21
N ALA A 6 -6.40 -1.01 0.06
CA ALA A 6 -6.06 0.39 0.27
C ALA A 6 -6.12 1.15 -1.08
N PRO A 7 -7.08 2.07 -1.30
CA PRO A 7 -7.11 2.88 -2.52
C PRO A 7 -6.03 3.95 -2.45
N ILE A 8 -5.00 3.86 -3.28
CA ILE A 8 -3.89 4.84 -3.32
C ILE A 8 -4.27 6.03 -4.19
N GLY A 9 -4.89 5.76 -5.34
CA GLY A 9 -5.24 6.78 -6.32
C GLY A 9 -4.02 7.34 -7.06
N GLY A 10 -4.21 8.50 -7.70
CA GLY A 10 -3.15 9.21 -8.42
C GLY A 10 -2.10 9.82 -7.50
N SER A 11 -0.88 10.02 -7.99
CA SER A 11 0.25 10.42 -7.15
C SER A 11 0.36 11.89 -6.80
N GLY A 12 -0.54 12.74 -7.31
CA GLY A 12 -0.47 14.18 -7.07
C GLY A 12 0.80 14.84 -7.58
N GLY A 13 1.45 14.27 -8.61
CA GLY A 13 2.69 14.79 -9.18
C GLY A 13 3.98 14.22 -8.56
N ALA A 14 3.88 13.30 -7.61
CA ALA A 14 5.02 12.61 -7.02
C ALA A 14 5.31 11.27 -7.71
N ASN A 15 6.55 10.80 -7.67
CA ASN A 15 6.91 9.47 -8.19
C ASN A 15 6.72 8.34 -7.17
N TYR A 16 6.31 8.67 -5.94
CA TYR A 16 5.86 7.73 -4.93
C TYR A 16 4.76 8.36 -4.07
N VAL A 17 3.92 7.50 -3.47
CA VAL A 17 2.89 7.87 -2.48
C VAL A 17 3.13 7.05 -1.22
N VAL A 18 2.98 7.69 -0.06
CA VAL A 18 2.92 7.02 1.24
C VAL A 18 1.51 7.21 1.77
N LYS A 19 0.86 6.13 2.18
CA LYS A 19 -0.49 6.16 2.74
C LYS A 19 -0.54 5.34 4.02
N TRP A 20 -1.13 5.90 5.07
CA TRP A 20 -1.48 5.14 6.26
C TRP A 20 -2.70 4.26 5.97
N VAL A 21 -2.59 2.98 6.31
CA VAL A 21 -3.67 1.98 6.25
C VAL A 21 -4.00 1.59 7.68
N ALA A 22 -5.20 1.93 8.13
CA ALA A 22 -5.70 1.53 9.44
C ALA A 22 -6.31 0.13 9.36
N PHE A 23 -6.18 -0.63 10.43
CA PHE A 23 -6.96 -1.85 10.63
C PHE A 23 -8.29 -1.49 11.30
N ASP A 24 -9.37 -2.16 10.90
CA ASP A 24 -10.70 -1.97 11.52
C ASP A 24 -10.68 -2.37 13.00
N GLU A 25 -9.93 -3.41 13.33
CA GLU A 25 -9.66 -3.87 14.70
C GLU A 25 -8.13 -3.95 14.93
N PRO A 26 -7.64 -3.49 16.09
CA PRO A 26 -6.22 -3.59 16.40
C PRO A 26 -5.79 -5.04 16.66
N PHE A 27 -4.57 -5.38 16.29
CA PHE A 27 -3.90 -6.64 16.65
C PHE A 27 -3.27 -6.54 18.06
N ASP A 28 -3.00 -7.69 18.68
CA ASP A 28 -2.29 -7.72 19.98
C ASP A 28 -0.80 -7.37 19.83
N GLU A 29 -0.20 -7.73 18.69
CA GLU A 29 1.19 -7.46 18.32
C GLU A 29 1.27 -6.97 16.87
N PRO A 30 2.31 -6.21 16.47
CA PRO A 30 2.49 -5.80 15.08
C PRO A 30 2.48 -6.99 14.12
N PRO A 31 1.53 -7.07 13.17
CA PRO A 31 1.41 -8.23 12.27
C PRO A 31 2.47 -8.24 11.16
N ILE A 32 2.64 -9.38 10.51
CA ILE A 32 3.36 -9.49 9.23
C ILE A 32 2.43 -9.01 8.11
N ILE A 33 2.95 -8.12 7.25
CA ILE A 33 2.19 -7.57 6.13
C ILE A 33 2.70 -8.09 4.79
N ILE A 34 1.77 -8.54 3.95
CA ILE A 34 2.01 -8.86 2.54
C ILE A 34 1.15 -7.91 1.70
N CYS A 35 1.75 -7.24 0.73
CA CYS A 35 1.05 -6.32 -0.16
C CYS A 35 1.31 -6.64 -1.64
N THR A 36 0.31 -6.35 -2.48
CA THR A 36 0.45 -6.34 -3.93
C THR A 36 -0.31 -5.16 -4.54
N ALA A 37 0.30 -4.47 -5.49
CA ALA A 37 -0.37 -3.42 -6.25
C ALA A 37 -1.21 -4.05 -7.37
N ARG A 38 -2.39 -3.48 -7.58
CA ARG A 38 -3.23 -3.70 -8.75
C ARG A 38 -3.39 -2.37 -9.49
N ASP A 39 -3.08 -2.39 -10.76
CA ASP A 39 -3.35 -1.32 -11.71
C ASP A 39 -4.21 -1.88 -12.86
N SER A 40 -4.99 -1.01 -13.49
CA SER A 40 -5.74 -1.31 -14.72
C SER A 40 -4.97 -0.94 -15.99
N TYR A 41 -3.81 -0.27 -15.87
CA TYR A 41 -2.96 0.14 -16.99
C TYR A 41 -1.67 -0.70 -17.07
N THR A 42 -0.80 -0.37 -18.02
CA THR A 42 0.45 -1.08 -18.30
C THR A 42 1.62 -0.62 -17.42
N ASP A 43 1.38 0.30 -16.50
CA ASP A 43 2.42 0.84 -15.64
C ASP A 43 2.85 -0.21 -14.60
N SER A 44 4.13 -0.22 -14.26
CA SER A 44 4.68 -1.14 -13.26
C SER A 44 4.96 -0.41 -11.95
N PHE A 45 4.56 -1.01 -10.84
CA PHE A 45 4.70 -0.42 -9.52
C PHE A 45 5.46 -1.34 -8.56
N ASN A 46 6.21 -0.73 -7.65
CA ASN A 46 6.73 -1.38 -6.47
C ASN A 46 5.87 -0.99 -5.27
N VAL A 47 5.62 -1.97 -4.41
CA VAL A 47 4.93 -1.77 -3.13
C VAL A 47 5.85 -2.26 -2.02
N THR A 48 5.96 -1.46 -0.97
CA THR A 48 6.60 -1.86 0.28
C THR A 48 5.84 -1.28 1.45
N THR A 49 6.14 -1.74 2.65
CA THR A 49 5.50 -1.30 3.89
C THR A 49 6.53 -0.80 4.88
N LYS A 50 6.17 0.18 5.71
CA LYS A 50 6.97 0.63 6.86
C LYS A 50 6.07 0.93 8.05
N HIS A 51 6.68 1.16 9.21
CA HIS A 51 5.98 1.58 10.44
C HIS A 51 4.76 0.69 10.76
N VAL A 52 4.93 -0.63 10.71
CA VAL A 52 3.87 -1.56 11.06
C VAL A 52 3.62 -1.49 12.57
N GLN A 53 2.38 -1.19 12.94
CA GLN A 53 1.88 -1.09 14.31
C GLN A 53 0.69 -2.02 14.48
N THR A 54 0.20 -2.16 15.71
CA THR A 54 -1.00 -2.94 16.01
C THR A 54 -2.27 -2.36 15.41
N THR A 55 -2.29 -1.06 15.07
CA THR A 55 -3.46 -0.33 14.56
C THR A 55 -3.40 -0.05 13.05
N GLY A 56 -2.27 -0.34 12.41
CA GLY A 56 -2.10 -0.06 10.98
C GLY A 56 -0.65 -0.07 10.52
N PHE A 57 -0.43 0.38 9.29
CA PHE A 57 0.90 0.47 8.69
C PHE A 57 0.95 1.55 7.59
N ASP A 58 2.15 2.01 7.25
CA ASP A 58 2.36 2.82 6.05
C ASP A 58 2.58 1.90 4.85
N VAL A 59 1.77 2.04 3.81
CA VAL A 59 2.05 1.50 2.48
C VAL A 59 2.76 2.55 1.64
N ILE A 60 3.81 2.14 0.93
CA ILE A 60 4.55 2.96 -0.02
C ILE A 60 4.38 2.36 -1.40
N VAL A 61 3.86 3.15 -2.33
CA VAL A 61 3.75 2.78 -3.74
C VAL A 61 4.63 3.69 -4.57
N ARG A 62 5.45 3.10 -5.43
CA ARG A 62 6.35 3.81 -6.33
C ARG A 62 6.21 3.27 -7.75
N ARG A 63 6.12 4.17 -8.72
CA ARG A 63 6.17 3.79 -10.15
C ARG A 63 7.61 3.44 -10.55
N GLN A 64 7.78 2.35 -11.31
CA GLN A 64 9.07 1.70 -11.54
C GLN A 64 9.85 2.25 -12.75
N ASP A 65 9.28 3.16 -13.53
CA ASP A 65 9.92 3.78 -14.69
C ASP A 65 10.49 5.18 -14.35
N SER A 66 10.92 5.91 -15.39
CA SER A 66 11.43 7.29 -15.26
C SER A 66 10.33 8.36 -15.16
N ALA A 67 9.05 7.98 -15.12
CA ALA A 67 7.97 8.94 -15.02
C ALA A 67 7.96 9.58 -13.62
N THR A 68 7.61 10.87 -13.59
CA THR A 68 7.58 11.64 -12.34
C THR A 68 6.25 11.52 -11.60
N SER A 69 5.21 10.93 -12.21
CA SER A 69 3.88 10.81 -11.62
C SER A 69 3.01 9.76 -12.32
N TRP A 70 1.85 9.48 -11.71
CA TRP A 70 0.76 8.75 -12.36
C TRP A 70 -0.59 9.38 -12.01
N GLY A 71 -1.54 9.29 -12.96
CA GLY A 71 -2.95 9.63 -12.75
C GLY A 71 -3.84 8.40 -12.56
N ALA A 72 -3.28 7.19 -12.65
CA ALA A 72 -4.01 5.93 -12.51
C ALA A 72 -4.60 5.76 -11.10
N PHE A 73 -5.72 5.05 -11.00
CA PHE A 73 -6.31 4.66 -9.73
C PHE A 73 -5.68 3.35 -9.27
N ILE A 74 -4.61 3.45 -8.48
CA ILE A 74 -3.88 2.29 -7.96
C ILE A 74 -4.56 1.78 -6.69
N GLU A 75 -4.72 0.47 -6.61
CA GLU A 75 -5.17 -0.24 -5.42
C GLU A 75 -4.02 -1.07 -4.85
N VAL A 76 -3.87 -1.09 -3.53
CA VAL A 76 -3.00 -2.06 -2.85
C VAL A 76 -3.86 -3.06 -2.09
N HIS A 77 -3.83 -4.30 -2.54
CA HIS A 77 -4.38 -5.42 -1.78
C HIS A 77 -3.37 -5.81 -0.72
N TRP A 78 -3.84 -6.02 0.51
CA TRP A 78 -2.97 -6.38 1.62
C TRP A 78 -3.55 -7.51 2.45
N LEU A 79 -2.65 -8.25 3.10
CA LEU A 79 -2.92 -9.31 4.06
C LEU A 79 -2.06 -9.08 5.30
N ALA A 80 -2.68 -9.05 6.47
CA ALA A 80 -2.05 -8.92 7.77
C ALA A 80 -2.22 -10.23 8.57
N ILE A 81 -1.09 -10.81 8.97
CA ILE A 81 -1.02 -12.09 9.69
C ILE A 81 -0.33 -11.85 11.02
N GLN A 82 -1.04 -12.06 12.13
CA GLN A 82 -0.41 -12.08 13.44
C GLN A 82 0.41 -13.38 13.56
N PRO A 83 1.66 -13.32 14.06
CA PRO A 83 2.52 -14.49 14.26
C PRO A 83 1.92 -15.57 15.17
#